data_AF-A0A7T5UM38-F1
#
_entry.id   AF-A0A7T5UM38-F1
#
_cell.length_a   1.000
_cell.length_b   1.000
_cell.length_c   1.000
_cell.angle_alpha   90.00
_cell.angle_beta   90.00
_cell.angle_gamma   90.00
#
_symmetry.space_group_name_H-M   'P 1'
#
loop_
_entity.id
_entity.type
_entity.pdbx_description
1 polymer ?
#
loop_
_entity_poly.entity_id
_entity_poly.type
_entity_poly.pdbx_seq_one_letter_code
_entity_poly.pdbx_strand_id
1 'polypeptide(L)'
;MAIEPEKQEEIESHPLYPILNGVHAMRAEAEQSGDTDRADTLDQRISMLTEKIASDLDIPNPIRDNPQLQELESLWDDLREARRSGRSEEEETIWTEIAALSEKIDAKKVFSNN
;
A
#
# COMPACT_ATOMS: atom_id res chain seq x y z
N MET A 1 0.12 -4.56 15.33
CA MET A 1 0.36 -3.51 16.35
C MET A 1 -0.79 -2.52 16.19
N ALA A 2 -1.65 -2.37 17.19
CA ALA A 2 -2.74 -1.40 17.10
C ALA A 2 -2.16 0.01 17.28
N ILE A 3 -2.65 0.98 16.50
CA ILE A 3 -2.28 2.39 16.66
C ILE A 3 -2.83 2.84 18.02
N GLU A 4 -1.99 3.49 18.83
CA GLU A 4 -2.39 4.02 20.13
C GLU A 4 -3.48 5.10 19.95
N PRO A 5 -4.47 5.21 20.86
CA PRO A 5 -5.59 6.14 20.70
C PRO A 5 -5.16 7.60 20.50
N GLU A 6 -4.09 8.03 21.19
CA GLU A 6 -3.47 9.36 21.01
C GLU A 6 -2.91 9.59 19.60
N LYS A 7 -2.36 8.54 18.98
CA LYS A 7 -1.88 8.61 17.59
C LYS A 7 -3.02 8.67 16.59
N GLN A 8 -4.19 8.13 16.92
CA GLN A 8 -5.39 8.26 16.10
C GLN A 8 -5.90 9.71 16.08
N GLU A 9 -5.94 10.40 17.23
CA GLU A 9 -6.34 11.82 17.29
C GLU A 9 -5.36 12.73 16.54
N GLU A 10 -4.06 12.44 16.60
CA GLU A 10 -3.02 13.14 15.83
C GLU A 10 -3.21 12.96 14.32
N ILE A 11 -3.52 11.75 13.87
CA ILE A 11 -3.84 11.45 12.45
C ILE A 11 -5.07 12.26 12.02
N GLU A 12 -6.14 12.22 12.80
CA GLU A 12 -7.41 12.89 12.47
C GLU A 12 -7.28 14.42 12.45
N SER A 13 -6.36 14.97 13.24
CA SER A 13 -6.03 16.39 13.30
C SER A 13 -5.07 16.85 12.18
N HIS A 14 -4.50 15.92 11.41
CA HIS A 14 -3.52 16.24 10.38
C HIS A 14 -4.15 17.02 9.20
N PRO A 15 -3.51 18.07 8.65
CA PRO A 15 -4.07 18.86 7.54
C PRO A 15 -4.42 18.06 6.27
N LEU A 16 -3.73 16.94 6.06
CA LEU A 16 -3.99 16.04 4.93
C LEU A 16 -5.09 15.00 5.20
N TYR A 17 -5.54 14.84 6.45
CA TYR A 17 -6.54 13.83 6.80
C TYR A 17 -7.90 14.04 6.10
N PRO A 18 -8.44 15.27 5.98
CA PRO A 18 -9.65 15.51 5.18
C PRO A 18 -9.48 15.13 3.71
N ILE A 19 -8.27 15.31 3.17
CA ILE A 19 -7.95 14.93 1.79
C ILE A 19 -7.92 13.41 1.67
N LEU A 20 -7.23 12.71 2.58
CA LEU A 20 -7.17 11.25 2.63
C LEU A 20 -8.59 10.64 2.67
N ASN A 21 -9.46 11.14 3.56
CA ASN A 21 -10.86 10.70 3.62
C ASN A 21 -11.64 10.98 2.33
N GLY A 22 -11.41 12.13 1.70
CA GLY A 22 -11.99 12.44 0.39
C GLY A 22 -11.56 11.45 -0.70
N VAL A 23 -10.29 11.06 -0.72
CA VAL A 23 -9.77 10.06 -1.68
C VAL A 23 -10.36 8.67 -1.40
N HIS A 24 -10.50 8.27 -0.12
CA HIS A 24 -11.21 7.02 0.23
C HIS A 24 -12.66 7.00 -0.26
N ALA A 25 -13.39 8.11 -0.12
CA ALA A 25 -14.76 8.21 -0.63
C ALA A 25 -14.80 8.05 -2.16
N MET A 26 -13.90 8.74 -2.88
CA MET A 26 -13.79 8.61 -4.34
C MET A 26 -13.42 7.19 -4.77
N ARG A 27 -12.61 6.47 -3.99
CA ARG A 27 -12.21 5.09 -4.28
C ARG A 27 -13.39 4.14 -4.14
N ALA A 28 -14.19 4.31 -3.10
CA ALA A 28 -15.42 3.55 -2.92
C ALA A 28 -16.42 3.80 -4.05
N GLU A 29 -16.55 5.05 -4.53
CA GLU A 29 -17.37 5.37 -5.70
C GLU A 29 -16.85 4.68 -6.98
N ALA A 30 -15.53 4.72 -7.21
CA ALA A 30 -14.91 4.07 -8.35
C ALA A 30 -15.19 2.56 -8.36
N GLU A 31 -15.03 1.90 -7.20
CA GLU A 31 -15.33 0.48 -7.03
C GLU A 31 -16.82 0.16 -7.29
N GLN A 32 -17.75 0.97 -6.77
CA GLN A 32 -19.19 0.80 -7.02
C GLN A 32 -19.55 0.97 -8.49
N SER A 33 -18.82 1.82 -9.22
CA SER A 33 -19.01 2.04 -10.66
C SER A 33 -18.32 1.01 -11.54
N GLY A 34 -17.47 0.14 -10.97
CA GLY A 34 -16.65 -0.82 -11.72
C GLY A 34 -15.47 -0.18 -12.45
N ASP A 35 -15.12 1.07 -12.13
CA ASP A 35 -13.98 1.79 -12.70
C ASP A 35 -12.69 1.39 -11.98
N THR A 36 -12.16 0.22 -12.34
CA THR A 36 -10.99 -0.40 -11.72
C THR A 36 -9.72 0.45 -11.90
N ASP A 37 -9.54 1.08 -13.05
CA ASP A 37 -8.37 1.91 -13.33
C ASP A 37 -8.33 3.16 -12.43
N ARG A 38 -9.50 3.78 -12.21
CA ARG A 38 -9.64 4.88 -11.28
C ARG A 38 -9.46 4.43 -9.84
N ALA A 39 -10.01 3.27 -9.45
CA ALA A 39 -9.84 2.72 -8.11
C ALA A 39 -8.34 2.48 -7.80
N ASP A 40 -7.60 1.88 -8.72
CA ASP A 40 -6.16 1.66 -8.59
C ASP A 40 -5.37 2.97 -8.43
N THR A 41 -5.71 3.99 -9.22
CA THR A 41 -5.06 5.31 -9.13
C THR A 41 -5.33 5.98 -7.77
N LEU A 42 -6.55 5.81 -7.25
CA LEU A 42 -6.93 6.32 -5.93
C LEU A 42 -6.26 5.54 -4.79
N ASP A 43 -6.08 4.22 -4.94
CA ASP A 43 -5.33 3.38 -4.00
C ASP A 43 -3.86 3.82 -3.90
N GLN A 44 -3.21 4.16 -5.01
CA GLN A 44 -1.87 4.77 -5.01
C GLN A 44 -1.87 6.12 -4.26
N ARG A 45 -2.88 6.97 -4.51
CA ARG A 45 -2.99 8.27 -3.85
C ARG A 45 -3.23 8.14 -2.34
N ILE A 46 -4.05 7.17 -1.91
CA ILE A 46 -4.27 6.82 -0.50
C ILE A 46 -2.95 6.42 0.14
N SER A 47 -2.17 5.56 -0.51
CA SER A 47 -0.88 5.09 0.00
C SER A 47 0.08 6.26 0.21
N MET A 48 0.28 7.11 -0.80
CA MET A 48 1.12 8.31 -0.68
C MET A 48 0.69 9.27 0.46
N LEU A 49 -0.62 9.50 0.61
CA LEU A 49 -1.13 10.38 1.67
C LEU A 49 -0.95 9.76 3.05
N THR A 50 -1.20 8.46 3.18
CA THR A 50 -1.01 7.71 4.43
C THR A 50 0.44 7.72 4.86
N GLU A 51 1.38 7.50 3.92
CA GLU A 51 2.81 7.57 4.19
C GLU A 51 3.25 8.97 4.61
N LYS A 52 2.73 10.01 3.96
CA LYS A 52 3.06 11.39 4.29
C LYS A 52 2.60 11.74 5.71
N ILE A 53 1.36 11.38 6.06
CA ILE A 53 0.81 11.60 7.40
C ILE A 53 1.62 10.82 8.44
N ALA A 54 1.91 9.54 8.18
CA ALA A 54 2.69 8.72 9.08
C ALA A 54 4.11 9.28 9.30
N SER A 55 4.73 9.77 8.23
CA SER A 55 6.05 10.41 8.31
C SER A 55 6.03 11.73 9.08
N ASP A 56 5.00 12.55 8.92
CA ASP A 56 4.89 13.85 9.61
C ASP A 56 4.60 13.69 11.12
N LEU A 57 4.05 12.55 11.52
CA LEU A 57 3.69 12.22 12.90
C LEU A 57 4.68 11.24 13.58
N ASP A 58 5.82 10.97 12.94
CA ASP A 58 6.82 9.99 13.37
C ASP A 58 6.23 8.61 13.70
N ILE A 59 5.18 8.22 13.00
CA ILE A 59 4.55 6.90 13.15
C ILE A 59 5.43 5.88 12.42
N PRO A 60 5.87 4.80 13.09
CA PRO A 60 6.62 3.73 12.43
C PRO A 60 5.80 3.12 11.29
N ASN A 61 6.40 3.02 10.11
CA ASN A 61 5.76 2.40 8.96
C ASN A 61 6.56 1.14 8.60
N PRO A 62 5.99 -0.06 8.81
CA PRO A 62 6.67 -1.32 8.52
C PRO A 62 7.15 -1.44 7.08
N ILE A 63 6.45 -0.83 6.12
CA ILE A 63 6.80 -0.83 4.69
C ILE A 63 7.99 0.09 4.47
N ARG A 64 7.90 1.37 4.89
CA ARG A 64 9.01 2.33 4.82
C ARG A 64 10.28 1.82 5.50
N ASP A 65 10.13 1.13 6.62
CA ASP A 65 11.26 0.75 7.46
C ASP A 65 11.82 -0.65 7.10
N ASN A 66 11.25 -1.34 6.09
CA ASN A 66 11.68 -2.67 5.65
C ASN A 66 11.89 -2.76 4.12
N PRO A 67 13.14 -2.91 3.64
CA PRO A 67 13.46 -2.99 2.21
C PRO A 67 12.70 -4.09 1.45
N GLN A 68 12.39 -5.21 2.10
CA GLN A 68 11.66 -6.31 1.43
C GLN A 68 10.19 -5.96 1.22
N LEU A 69 9.60 -5.14 2.10
CA LEU A 69 8.22 -4.68 1.93
C LEU A 69 8.14 -3.56 0.88
N GLN A 70 9.15 -2.71 0.78
CA GLN A 70 9.26 -1.75 -0.34
C GLN A 70 9.41 -2.46 -1.69
N GLU A 71 10.26 -3.48 -1.77
CA GLU A 71 10.42 -4.30 -2.97
C GLU A 71 9.10 -4.98 -3.36
N LEU A 72 8.36 -5.51 -2.37
CA LEU A 72 7.04 -6.10 -2.60
C LEU A 72 6.03 -5.08 -3.13
N GLU A 73 6.01 -3.85 -2.60
CA GLU A 73 5.14 -2.77 -3.07
C GLU A 73 5.46 -2.36 -4.52
N SER A 74 6.76 -2.26 -4.86
CA SER A 74 7.20 -1.99 -6.22
C SER A 74 6.72 -3.06 -7.20
N LEU A 75 6.85 -4.35 -6.85
CA LEU A 75 6.36 -5.45 -7.69
C LEU A 75 4.85 -5.40 -7.90
N TRP A 76 4.09 -4.98 -6.89
CA TRP A 76 2.64 -4.78 -7.06
C TRP A 76 2.32 -3.63 -8.02
N ASP A 77 3.10 -2.55 -8.02
CA ASP A 77 2.94 -1.46 -9.00
C ASP A 77 3.32 -1.90 -10.41
N ASP A 78 4.42 -2.64 -10.57
CA ASP A 78 4.82 -3.21 -11.86
C ASP A 78 3.74 -4.15 -12.41
N LEU A 79 3.11 -4.95 -11.54
CA LEU A 79 2.00 -5.83 -11.92
C LEU A 79 0.79 -5.04 -12.44
N ARG A 80 0.43 -3.95 -11.76
CA ARG A 80 -0.67 -3.07 -12.20
C ARG A 80 -0.35 -2.44 -13.56
N GLU A 81 0.89 -2.01 -13.77
CA GLU A 81 1.32 -1.44 -15.05
C GLU A 81 1.30 -2.48 -16.17
N ALA A 82 1.78 -3.70 -15.90
CA ALA A 82 1.74 -4.81 -16.85
C ALA A 82 0.30 -5.12 -17.29
N ARG A 83 -0.65 -5.16 -16.34
CA ARG A 83 -2.09 -5.35 -16.61
C ARG A 83 -2.68 -4.26 -17.48
N ARG A 84 -2.44 -2.98 -17.13
CA ARG A 84 -2.89 -1.83 -17.90
C ARG A 84 -2.34 -1.83 -19.33
N SER A 85 -1.13 -2.32 -19.50
CA SER A 85 -0.43 -2.38 -20.80
C SER A 85 -0.69 -3.66 -21.59
N GLY A 86 -1.46 -4.62 -21.05
CA GLY A 86 -1.73 -5.91 -21.69
C GLY A 86 -0.50 -6.83 -21.80
N ARG A 87 0.51 -6.66 -20.96
CA ARG A 87 1.79 -7.42 -20.98
C ARG A 87 1.66 -8.71 -20.17
N SER A 88 0.98 -9.71 -20.73
CA SER A 88 0.64 -10.95 -20.00
C SER A 88 1.84 -11.82 -19.59
N GLU A 89 2.91 -11.86 -20.37
CA GLU A 89 4.13 -12.62 -20.03
C GLU A 89 4.91 -11.96 -18.87
N GLU A 90 4.93 -10.62 -18.83
CA GLU A 90 5.51 -9.87 -17.72
C GLU A 90 4.66 -10.03 -16.46
N GLU A 91 3.33 -10.08 -16.59
CA GLU A 91 2.42 -10.31 -15.47
C GLU A 91 2.72 -11.65 -14.74
N GLU A 92 2.90 -12.75 -15.49
CA GLU A 92 3.22 -14.07 -14.92
C GLU A 92 4.58 -14.07 -14.20
N THR A 93 5.55 -13.38 -14.77
CA THR A 93 6.90 -13.23 -14.18
C THR A 93 6.82 -12.46 -12.86
N ILE A 94 6.15 -11.30 -12.86
CA ILE A 94 5.99 -10.46 -11.67
C ILE A 94 5.21 -11.20 -10.57
N TRP A 95 4.17 -11.97 -10.93
CA TRP A 95 3.45 -12.82 -9.96
C TRP A 95 4.37 -13.84 -9.26
N THR A 96 5.28 -14.45 -10.01
CA THR A 96 6.24 -15.41 -9.47
C THR A 96 7.20 -14.73 -8.48
N GLU A 97 7.64 -13.52 -8.79
CA GLU A 97 8.51 -12.71 -7.93
C GLU A 97 7.79 -12.28 -6.64
N ILE A 98 6.53 -11.82 -6.75
CA ILE A 98 5.67 -11.50 -5.59
C ILE A 98 5.53 -12.71 -4.67
N ALA A 99 5.25 -13.89 -5.23
CA ALA A 99 5.09 -15.11 -4.44
C ALA A 99 6.39 -15.48 -3.71
N ALA A 100 7.53 -15.48 -4.42
CA ALA A 100 8.83 -15.82 -3.84
C ALA A 100 9.27 -14.82 -2.75
N LEU A 101 9.01 -13.53 -2.93
CA LEU A 101 9.33 -12.51 -1.93
C LEU A 101 8.42 -12.60 -0.70
N SER A 102 7.13 -12.87 -0.91
CA SER A 102 6.16 -13.10 0.18
C SER A 102 6.57 -14.28 1.05
N GLU A 103 6.96 -15.41 0.44
CA GLU A 103 7.49 -16.58 1.17
C GLU A 103 8.74 -16.25 2.00
N LYS A 104 9.67 -15.46 1.44
CA LYS A 104 10.87 -15.02 2.17
C LYS A 104 10.53 -14.14 3.37
N ILE A 105 9.58 -13.22 3.21
CA ILE A 105 9.13 -12.33 4.29
C ILE A 105 8.49 -13.14 5.41
N ASP A 106 7.62 -14.09 5.08
CA ASP A 106 6.92 -14.90 6.08
C ASP A 106 7.85 -15.91 6.78
N ALA A 107 8.79 -16.52 6.06
CA ALA A 107 9.83 -17.36 6.68
C ALA A 107 10.63 -16.57 7.73
N LYS A 108 10.97 -15.30 7.45
CA LYS A 108 11.72 -14.43 8.35
C LYS A 108 10.94 -14.03 9.61
N LYS A 109 9.61 -13.88 9.51
CA LYS A 109 8.71 -13.68 10.66
C LYS A 109 8.68 -14.92 11.56
N VAL A 110 8.70 -16.12 10.99
CA VAL A 110 8.74 -17.39 11.76
C VAL A 110 10.04 -17.51 12.56
N PHE A 111 11.19 -17.11 11.99
CA PHE A 111 12.48 -17.17 12.70
C PHE A 111 12.71 -16.03 13.70
N SER A 112 12.04 -14.88 13.59
CA SER A 112 12.19 -13.77 14.55
C SER A 112 11.30 -13.89 15.80
N ASN A 113 10.35 -14.83 15.82
CA ASN A 113 9.44 -15.07 16.95
C ASN A 113 9.86 -16.26 17.85
N ASN A 114 11.08 -16.79 17.68
CA ASN A 114 11.71 -17.82 18.54
C ASN A 114 12.91 -17.23 19.28
#